data_AF-V4IWZ1-F1
#
_entry.id   AF-V4IWZ1-F1
#
_cell.length_a   1.000
_cell.length_b   1.000
_cell.length_c   1.000
_cell.angle_alpha   90.00
_cell.angle_beta   90.00
_cell.angle_gamma   90.00
#
_symmetry.space_group_name_H-M   'P 1'
#
loop_
_entity.id
_entity.type
_entity.pdbx_description
1 polymer ?
#
loop_
_entity_poly.entity_id
_entity_poly.type
_entity_poly.pdbx_seq_one_letter_code
_entity_poly.pdbx_strand_id
1 'polypeptide(L)'
;MSDPADAGTSDDADADDADRVLDDLFATIEDRRETLPDDSYTASLFTHEKGENAVLEKLGEETTETILAAKDDDREELAAESADLVYHLLVLYAAKGMDLDDLRGELRARF
;
A
#
# COMPACT_ATOMS: atom_id res chain seq x y z
N MET A 1 -35.00 33.85 -16.46
CA MET A 1 -34.63 33.36 -15.12
C MET A 1 -34.24 31.91 -15.33
N SER A 2 -32.95 31.64 -15.28
CA SER A 2 -32.34 30.35 -15.64
C SER A 2 -32.62 29.32 -14.56
N ASP A 3 -33.02 28.12 -14.96
CA ASP A 3 -32.76 26.89 -14.20
C ASP A 3 -31.41 26.35 -14.66
N PRO A 4 -30.42 26.17 -13.77
CA PRO A 4 -29.32 25.25 -14.01
C PRO A 4 -29.68 23.92 -13.34
N ALA A 5 -30.15 22.96 -14.14
CA ALA A 5 -30.17 21.58 -13.72
C ALA A 5 -28.78 20.97 -13.91
N ASP A 6 -28.42 20.17 -12.90
CA ASP A 6 -27.62 18.95 -13.02
C ASP A 6 -26.08 19.10 -13.02
N ALA A 7 -25.51 19.00 -11.82
CA ALA A 7 -24.11 18.67 -11.60
C ALA A 7 -24.02 17.19 -11.19
N GLY A 8 -24.18 16.27 -12.14
CA GLY A 8 -23.77 14.88 -11.99
C GLY A 8 -22.32 14.72 -12.42
N THR A 9 -21.34 14.85 -11.51
CA THR A 9 -19.90 14.60 -11.78
C THR A 9 -19.12 14.23 -10.50
N SER A 10 -19.70 13.53 -9.53
CA SER A 10 -18.95 13.12 -8.31
C SER A 10 -18.56 11.64 -8.25
N ASP A 11 -19.31 10.73 -8.89
CA ASP A 11 -19.15 9.28 -8.64
C ASP A 11 -18.01 8.62 -9.45
N ASP A 12 -17.77 9.08 -10.68
CA ASP A 12 -16.72 8.50 -11.55
C ASP A 12 -15.30 8.91 -11.11
N ALA A 13 -15.16 10.09 -10.51
CA ALA A 13 -13.85 10.59 -10.05
C ALA A 13 -13.36 9.86 -8.79
N ASP A 14 -14.26 9.51 -7.87
CA ASP A 14 -13.94 8.78 -6.63
C ASP A 14 -13.61 7.30 -6.91
N ALA A 15 -14.21 6.69 -7.94
CA ALA A 15 -13.89 5.34 -8.39
C ALA A 15 -12.50 5.27 -9.06
N ASP A 16 -12.19 6.25 -9.92
CA ASP A 16 -10.85 6.40 -10.53
C ASP A 16 -9.75 6.65 -9.49
N ASP A 17 -10.08 7.30 -8.35
CA ASP A 17 -9.15 7.57 -7.25
C ASP A 17 -8.87 6.29 -6.43
N ALA A 18 -9.92 5.53 -6.11
CA ALA A 18 -9.79 4.24 -5.41
C ALA A 18 -8.93 3.23 -6.20
N ASP A 19 -9.09 3.21 -7.53
CA ASP A 19 -8.30 2.33 -8.41
C ASP A 19 -6.81 2.72 -8.48
N ARG A 20 -6.46 3.97 -8.10
CA ARG A 20 -5.07 4.48 -8.12
C ARG A 20 -4.35 4.44 -6.78
N VAL A 21 -5.04 4.23 -5.66
CA VAL A 21 -4.41 4.27 -4.32
C VAL A 21 -3.14 3.42 -4.24
N LEU A 22 -3.17 2.20 -4.79
CA LEU A 22 -1.99 1.32 -4.78
C LEU A 22 -0.87 1.81 -5.71
N ASP A 23 -1.22 2.35 -6.88
CA ASP A 23 -0.24 2.92 -7.82
C ASP A 23 0.46 4.12 -7.21
N ASP A 24 -0.30 5.06 -6.63
CA ASP A 24 0.22 6.27 -6.02
C ASP A 24 1.07 5.94 -4.78
N LEU A 25 0.62 4.98 -3.97
CA LEU A 25 1.39 4.51 -2.83
C LEU A 25 2.72 3.87 -3.27
N PHE A 26 2.70 3.01 -4.27
CA PHE A 26 3.91 2.35 -4.77
C PHE A 26 4.87 3.35 -5.43
N ALA A 27 4.36 4.29 -6.23
CA ALA A 27 5.17 5.38 -6.79
C ALA A 27 5.84 6.22 -5.69
N THR A 28 5.11 6.48 -4.59
CA THR A 28 5.66 7.20 -3.44
C THR A 28 6.74 6.39 -2.72
N ILE A 29 6.58 5.06 -2.60
CA ILE A 29 7.58 4.17 -2.00
C ILE A 29 8.86 4.15 -2.85
N GLU A 30 8.72 4.05 -4.17
CA GLU A 30 9.82 4.09 -5.13
C GLU A 30 10.57 5.43 -5.08
N ASP A 31 9.86 6.56 -5.10
CA ASP A 31 10.47 7.89 -4.95
C ASP A 31 11.29 8.00 -3.66
N ARG A 32 10.77 7.49 -2.54
CA ARG A 32 11.49 7.50 -1.26
C ARG A 32 12.67 6.54 -1.23
N ARG A 33 12.61 5.43 -1.97
CA ARG A 33 13.75 4.51 -2.16
C ARG A 33 14.89 5.19 -2.90
N GLU A 34 14.57 6.02 -3.90
CA GLU A 34 15.54 6.73 -4.72
C GLU A 34 16.10 7.98 -4.04
N THR A 35 15.25 8.77 -3.40
CA THR A 35 15.60 10.09 -2.85
C THR A 35 16.11 10.05 -1.42
N LEU A 36 15.78 9.01 -0.65
CA LEU A 36 16.19 8.78 0.73
C LEU A 36 16.09 10.02 1.66
N PRO A 37 14.92 10.67 1.78
CA PRO A 37 14.75 11.84 2.64
C PRO A 37 14.93 11.49 4.14
N ASP A 38 15.68 12.33 4.85
CA ASP A 38 16.12 12.09 6.24
C ASP A 38 14.97 11.85 7.25
N ASP A 39 13.79 12.46 7.05
CA ASP A 39 12.63 12.37 7.95
C ASP A 39 11.54 11.39 7.45
N SER A 40 11.90 10.43 6.58
CA SER A 40 10.94 9.45 6.04
C SER A 40 11.06 8.09 6.69
N TYR A 41 9.91 7.60 7.18
CA TYR A 41 9.79 6.21 7.63
C TYR A 41 10.18 5.23 6.52
N THR A 42 9.67 5.42 5.29
CA THR A 42 10.00 4.54 4.16
C THR A 42 11.49 4.55 3.85
N ALA A 43 12.14 5.72 3.84
CA ALA A 43 13.58 5.82 3.62
C ALA A 43 14.37 5.10 4.73
N SER A 44 13.91 5.16 5.98
CA SER A 44 14.52 4.44 7.10
C SER A 44 14.49 2.92 6.91
N LEU A 45 13.47 2.37 6.25
CA LEU A 45 13.39 0.93 5.95
C LEU A 45 14.46 0.50 4.94
N PHE A 46 14.76 1.35 3.94
CA PHE A 46 15.79 1.07 2.94
C PHE A 46 17.22 1.31 3.42
N THR A 47 17.39 2.18 4.42
CA THR A 47 18.70 2.56 4.98
C THR A 47 19.02 1.86 6.30
N HIS A 48 18.10 1.04 6.81
CA HIS A 48 18.26 0.36 8.08
C HIS A 48 19.51 -0.53 8.07
N GLU A 49 20.28 -0.52 9.17
CA GLU A 49 21.47 -1.38 9.34
C GLU A 49 21.21 -2.89 9.22
N LYS A 50 19.96 -3.33 9.43
CA LYS A 50 19.53 -4.73 9.25
C LYS A 50 19.29 -5.08 7.78
N GLY A 51 19.34 -4.08 6.89
CA GLY A 51 18.97 -4.20 5.49
C GLY A 51 17.57 -4.75 5.32
N GLU A 52 17.40 -5.65 4.35
CA GLU A 52 16.14 -6.32 4.03
C GLU A 52 15.44 -6.97 5.24
N ASN A 53 16.20 -7.44 6.24
CA ASN A 53 15.61 -8.08 7.42
C ASN A 53 14.68 -7.11 8.19
N ALA A 54 14.93 -5.80 8.17
CA ALA A 54 14.02 -4.83 8.81
C ALA A 54 12.63 -4.84 8.15
N VAL A 55 12.57 -4.93 6.82
CA VAL A 55 11.32 -4.98 6.07
C VAL A 55 10.61 -6.32 6.31
N LEU A 56 11.36 -7.42 6.33
CA LEU A 56 10.79 -8.76 6.58
C LEU A 56 10.27 -8.92 8.01
N GLU A 57 10.94 -8.34 9.00
CA GLU A 57 10.47 -8.32 10.40
C GLU A 57 9.12 -7.60 10.49
N LYS A 58 8.99 -6.41 9.91
CA LYS A 58 7.71 -5.67 9.84
C LYS A 58 6.64 -6.46 9.12
N LEU A 59 6.93 -7.00 7.94
CA LEU A 59 5.96 -7.81 7.19
C LEU A 59 5.43 -9.01 8.02
N GLY A 60 6.30 -9.65 8.80
CA GLY A 60 5.91 -10.75 9.69
C GLY A 60 5.09 -10.31 10.90
N GLU A 61 5.38 -9.12 11.45
CA GLU A 61 4.61 -8.46 12.51
C GLU A 61 3.18 -8.19 12.04
N GLU A 62 3.01 -7.44 10.94
CA GLU A 62 1.69 -7.08 10.39
C GLU A 62 0.87 -8.31 9.97
N THR A 63 1.55 -9.35 9.47
CA THR A 63 0.90 -10.64 9.16
C THR A 63 0.30 -11.25 10.42
N THR A 64 1.04 -11.22 11.53
CA THR A 64 0.59 -11.78 12.81
C THR A 64 -0.56 -10.95 13.38
N GLU A 65 -0.47 -9.63 13.32
CA GLU A 65 -1.50 -8.70 13.80
C GLU A 65 -2.79 -8.82 12.98
N THR A 66 -2.70 -8.89 11.65
CA THR A 66 -3.83 -9.16 10.75
C THR A 66 -4.55 -10.47 11.12
N ILE A 67 -3.79 -11.53 11.42
CA ILE A 67 -4.36 -12.83 11.84
C ILE A 67 -5.08 -12.70 13.18
N LEU A 68 -4.51 -11.96 14.13
CA LEU A 68 -5.12 -11.76 15.45
C LEU A 68 -6.39 -10.91 15.37
N ALA A 69 -6.37 -9.82 14.60
CA ALA A 69 -7.53 -8.98 14.36
C ALA A 69 -8.68 -9.76 13.72
N ALA A 70 -8.38 -10.60 12.71
CA ALA A 70 -9.37 -11.48 12.09
C ALA A 70 -9.93 -12.51 13.07
N LYS A 71 -9.07 -13.10 13.92
CA LYS A 71 -9.48 -14.08 14.94
C LYS A 71 -10.43 -13.45 15.98
N ASP A 72 -10.22 -12.18 16.31
CA ASP A 72 -10.98 -11.49 17.35
C ASP A 72 -12.23 -10.77 16.79
N ASP A 73 -12.56 -10.98 15.50
CA ASP A 73 -13.68 -10.34 14.79
C ASP A 73 -13.62 -8.79 14.86
N ASP A 74 -12.43 -8.22 15.00
CA ASP A 74 -12.22 -6.77 15.04
C ASP A 74 -12.03 -6.24 13.61
N ARG A 75 -13.09 -5.65 13.07
CA ARG A 75 -13.09 -5.14 11.69
C ARG A 75 -12.21 -3.90 11.53
N GLU A 76 -12.14 -3.03 12.53
CA GLU A 76 -11.38 -1.78 12.43
C GLU A 76 -9.88 -2.11 12.45
N GLU A 77 -9.47 -2.95 13.39
CA GLU A 77 -8.09 -3.43 13.48
C GLU A 77 -7.72 -4.26 12.24
N LEU A 78 -8.61 -5.15 11.77
CA LEU A 78 -8.34 -5.94 10.57
C LEU A 78 -8.06 -5.06 9.35
N ALA A 79 -8.77 -3.94 9.21
CA ALA A 79 -8.54 -3.00 8.12
C ALA A 79 -7.20 -2.26 8.27
N ALA A 80 -6.85 -1.83 9.49
CA ALA A 80 -5.59 -1.16 9.78
C ALA A 80 -4.38 -2.08 9.52
N GLU A 81 -4.38 -3.27 10.11
CA GLU A 81 -3.28 -4.23 9.98
C GLU A 81 -3.15 -4.77 8.55
N SER A 82 -4.26 -4.91 7.83
CA SER A 82 -4.21 -5.26 6.40
C SER A 82 -3.56 -4.16 5.57
N ALA A 83 -3.76 -2.88 5.93
CA ALA A 83 -3.13 -1.76 5.23
C ALA A 83 -1.62 -1.73 5.48
N ASP A 84 -1.19 -1.94 6.72
CA ASP A 84 0.23 -2.02 7.07
C ASP A 84 0.91 -3.25 6.44
N LEU A 85 0.22 -4.40 6.42
CA LEU A 85 0.68 -5.59 5.70
C LEU A 85 0.90 -5.32 4.21
N VAL A 86 -0.07 -4.68 3.54
CA VAL A 86 0.06 -4.31 2.12
C VAL A 86 1.18 -3.30 1.92
N TYR A 87 1.28 -2.28 2.76
CA TYR A 87 2.36 -1.29 2.69
C TYR A 87 3.74 -1.95 2.77
N HIS A 88 3.96 -2.81 3.77
CA HIS A 88 5.23 -3.51 3.94
C HIS A 88 5.53 -4.51 2.83
N LEU A 89 4.49 -5.11 2.23
CA LEU A 89 4.64 -5.95 1.03
C LEU A 89 5.10 -5.12 -0.18
N LEU A 90 4.55 -3.93 -0.37
CA LEU A 90 4.96 -3.00 -1.44
C LEU A 90 6.40 -2.50 -1.24
N VAL A 91 6.81 -2.19 0.00
CA VAL A 91 8.20 -1.84 0.31
C VAL A 91 9.14 -3.01 -0.02
N LEU A 92 8.73 -4.25 0.27
CA LEU A 92 9.52 -5.43 -0.10
C LEU A 92 9.66 -5.56 -1.63
N TYR A 93 8.60 -5.32 -2.41
CA TYR A 93 8.67 -5.34 -3.88
C TYR A 93 9.65 -4.31 -4.41
N ALA A 94 9.57 -3.07 -3.92
CA ALA A 94 10.51 -2.01 -4.24
C ALA A 94 11.96 -2.40 -3.89
N ALA A 95 12.19 -3.01 -2.72
CA ALA A 95 13.51 -3.50 -2.33
C ALA A 95 14.03 -4.63 -3.25
N LYS A 96 13.14 -5.43 -3.83
CA LYS A 96 13.45 -6.53 -4.75
C LYS A 96 13.49 -6.12 -6.22
N GLY A 97 13.12 -4.89 -6.55
CA GLY A 97 13.00 -4.41 -7.93
C GLY A 97 11.84 -5.08 -8.69
N MET A 98 10.80 -5.50 -7.97
CA MET A 98 9.55 -6.01 -8.52
C MET A 98 8.55 -4.85 -8.58
N ASP A 99 7.75 -4.76 -9.65
CA ASP A 99 6.73 -3.73 -9.78
C ASP A 99 5.32 -4.23 -9.44
N LEU A 100 4.34 -3.32 -9.42
CA LEU A 100 2.95 -3.68 -9.20
C LEU A 100 2.35 -4.50 -10.34
N ASP A 101 2.85 -4.36 -11.57
CA ASP A 101 2.33 -5.07 -12.72
C ASP A 101 2.73 -6.56 -12.69
N ASP A 102 3.88 -6.89 -12.11
CA ASP A 102 4.28 -8.26 -11.77
C ASP A 102 3.24 -8.93 -10.86
N LEU A 103 2.86 -8.27 -9.76
CA LEU A 103 1.83 -8.78 -8.85
C LEU A 103 0.47 -8.89 -9.55
N ARG A 104 0.06 -7.84 -10.26
CA ARG A 104 -1.23 -7.80 -10.97
C ARG A 104 -1.33 -8.90 -12.02
N GLY A 105 -0.26 -9.16 -12.76
CA GLY A 105 -0.19 -10.26 -13.73
C GLY A 105 -0.47 -11.61 -13.08
N GLU A 106 0.20 -11.87 -11.96
CA GLU A 106 0.05 -13.10 -11.19
C GLU A 106 -1.34 -13.21 -10.51
N LEU A 107 -1.94 -12.10 -10.06
CA LEU A 107 -3.31 -12.10 -9.55
C LEU A 107 -4.35 -12.35 -10.65
N ARG A 108 -4.21 -11.71 -11.82
CA ARG A 108 -5.10 -11.93 -12.97
C ARG A 108 -5.08 -13.38 -13.45
N ALA A 109 -3.99 -14.11 -13.23
CA ALA A 109 -3.90 -15.53 -13.59
C ALA A 109 -4.69 -16.46 -12.64
N ARG A 110 -5.21 -15.95 -11.50
CA ARG A 110 -5.91 -16.76 -10.48
C ARG A 110 -7.42 -16.82 -10.63
N PHE A 111 -8.01 -16.00 -11.50
CA PHE A 111 -9.44 -15.98 -11.80
C PHE A 111 -9.67 -15.91 -13.31
#